data_AF-A0A0H4WS66-F1
#
_entry.id   AF-A0A0H4WS66-F1
#
_cell.length_a   1.000
_cell.length_b   1.000
_cell.length_c   1.000
_cell.angle_alpha   90.00
_cell.angle_beta   90.00
_cell.angle_gamma   90.00
#
_symmetry.space_group_name_H-M   'P 1'
#
loop_
_entity.id
_entity.type
_entity.pdbx_description
1 polymer ?
#
loop_
_entity_poly.entity_id
_entity_poly.type
_entity_poly.pdbx_seq_one_letter_code
_entity_poly.pdbx_strand_id
1 'polypeptide(L)' 'MLGAALKAARQEAGLGMEEVAEQLEIPVEVLARVERGVMVPTIPTLTRLCVILKLDPDALPELPEMSD' A
#
# COMPACT_ATOMS: atom_id res chain seq x y z
N MET A 1 -3.35 -8.83 5.74
CA MET A 1 -4.44 -8.63 4.77
C MET A 1 -4.32 -7.29 4.04
N LEU A 2 -3.98 -6.20 4.73
CA LEU A 2 -3.76 -4.87 4.12
C LEU A 2 -2.89 -4.88 2.85
N GLY A 3 -1.68 -5.44 2.89
CA GLY A 3 -0.77 -5.43 1.74
C GLY A 3 -1.37 -6.04 0.47
N ALA A 4 -2.12 -7.14 0.61
CA ALA A 4 -2.80 -7.78 -0.49
C ALA A 4 -3.95 -6.91 -1.05
N ALA A 5 -4.68 -6.20 -0.17
CA ALA A 5 -5.73 -5.27 -0.59
C ALA A 5 -5.15 -4.07 -1.34
N LEU A 6 -4.06 -3.49 -0.86
CA LEU A 6 -3.34 -2.41 -1.56
C LEU A 6 -2.84 -2.86 -2.93
N LYS A 7 -2.28 -4.07 -3.02
CA LYS A 7 -1.87 -4.67 -4.29
C LYS A 7 -3.03 -4.85 -5.25
N ALA A 8 -4.14 -5.42 -4.79
CA ALA A 8 -5.34 -5.63 -5.61
C ALA A 8 -5.86 -4.30 -6.15
N ALA A 9 -6.01 -3.30 -5.29
CA ALA A 9 -6.45 -1.96 -5.69
C ALA A 9 -5.51 -1.31 -6.71
N ARG A 10 -4.19 -1.45 -6.54
CA ARG A 10 -3.21 -0.97 -7.52
C ARG A 10 -3.39 -1.65 -8.89
N GLN A 11 -3.60 -2.96 -8.88
CA GLN A 11 -3.81 -3.72 -10.12
C GLN A 11 -5.14 -3.36 -10.80
N GLU A 12 -6.21 -3.15 -10.03
CA GLU A 12 -7.52 -2.68 -10.52
C GLU A 12 -7.45 -1.26 -11.11
N ALA A 13 -6.61 -0.40 -10.53
CA ALA A 13 -6.31 0.92 -11.05
C ALA A 13 -5.40 0.90 -12.30
N GLY A 14 -4.86 -0.27 -12.68
CA GLY A 14 -3.95 -0.42 -13.82
C GLY A 14 -2.55 0.17 -13.60
N LEU A 15 -2.15 0.40 -12.34
CA LEU A 15 -0.91 1.09 -12.00
C LEU A 15 0.26 0.12 -11.77
N GLY A 16 1.46 0.52 -12.22
CA GLY A 16 2.71 -0.20 -11.94
C GLY A 16 3.22 0.02 -10.51
N MET A 17 4.08 -0.87 -9.99
CA MET A 17 4.71 -0.64 -8.68
C MET A 17 5.68 0.55 -8.74
N GLU A 18 6.42 0.66 -9.83
CA GLU A 18 7.38 1.74 -10.10
C GLU A 18 6.67 3.09 -10.14
N GLU A 19 5.53 3.17 -10.82
CA GLU A 19 4.72 4.39 -10.93
C GLU A 19 4.18 4.84 -9.57
N VAL A 20 3.65 3.92 -8.77
CA VAL A 20 3.15 4.25 -7.42
C VAL A 20 4.31 4.61 -6.48
N ALA A 21 5.43 3.90 -6.57
CA ALA A 21 6.60 4.17 -5.74
C ALA A 21 7.22 5.54 -6.05
N GLU A 22 7.29 5.92 -7.33
CA GLU A 22 7.72 7.25 -7.79
C GLU A 22 6.79 8.33 -7.26
N GLN A 23 5.47 8.18 -7.40
CA GLN A 23 4.49 9.12 -6.84
C GLN A 23 4.63 9.25 -5.32
N LEU A 24 4.96 8.16 -4.62
CA LEU A 24 5.18 8.15 -3.18
C LEU A 24 6.56 8.64 -2.75
N GLU A 25 7.48 8.87 -3.67
CA GLU A 25 8.89 9.20 -3.40
C GLU A 25 9.57 8.16 -2.49
N ILE A 26 9.28 6.87 -2.72
CA ILE A 26 9.87 5.74 -2.00
C ILE A 26 10.56 4.76 -2.96
N PRO A 27 11.55 3.98 -2.49
CA PRO A 27 12.08 2.87 -3.28
C PRO A 27 10.98 1.85 -3.59
N VAL A 28 10.97 1.31 -4.81
CA VAL A 28 9.98 0.31 -5.25
C VAL A 28 9.98 -0.94 -4.37
N GLU A 29 11.13 -1.29 -3.80
CA GLU A 29 11.27 -2.40 -2.86
C GLU A 29 10.49 -2.18 -1.56
N VAL A 30 10.30 -0.93 -1.14
CA VAL A 30 9.48 -0.57 0.03
C VAL A 30 8.01 -0.87 -0.27
N LEU A 31 7.50 -0.40 -1.42
CA LEU A 31 6.14 -0.71 -1.87
C LEU A 31 5.94 -2.24 -1.99
N ALA A 32 6.91 -2.94 -2.58
CA ALA A 32 6.84 -4.39 -2.73
C ALA A 32 6.80 -5.13 -1.39
N ARG A 33 7.51 -4.65 -0.36
CA ARG A 33 7.43 -5.21 1.01
C ARG A 33 6.08 -4.94 1.66
N VAL A 34 5.52 -3.75 1.46
CA VAL A 34 4.17 -3.38 1.93
C VAL A 34 3.11 -4.29 1.30
N GLU A 35 3.14 -4.47 -0.01
CA GLU A 35 2.17 -5.31 -0.72
C GLU A 35 2.26 -6.80 -0.34
N ARG A 36 3.46 -7.28 0.00
CA ARG A 36 3.63 -8.64 0.54
C ARG A 36 3.24 -8.77 2.02
N GLY A 37 2.95 -7.67 2.71
CA GLY A 37 2.65 -7.66 4.14
C GLY A 37 3.86 -7.89 5.05
N VAL A 38 5.08 -7.73 4.53
CA VAL A 38 6.34 -7.86 5.29
C VAL A 38 6.70 -6.55 6.00
N MET A 39 6.04 -5.46 5.63
CA MET A 39 6.22 -4.14 6.20
C MET A 39 4.88 -3.45 6.32
N VAL A 40 4.64 -2.81 7.47
CA VAL A 40 3.50 -1.91 7.66
C VAL A 40 3.91 -0.51 7.21
N PRO A 41 3.15 0.15 6.32
CA PRO A 41 3.44 1.53 5.94
C PRO A 41 3.18 2.48 7.12
N THR A 42 3.86 3.62 7.14
CA THR A 42 3.51 4.69 8.07
C THR A 42 2.14 5.27 7.73
N ILE A 43 1.48 5.93 8.68
CA ILE A 43 0.18 6.59 8.43
C ILE A 43 0.27 7.57 7.24
N PRO A 44 1.27 8.47 7.10
CA PRO A 44 1.38 9.33 5.93
C PRO A 44 1.50 8.55 4.61
N THR A 45 2.31 7.49 4.56
CA THR A 45 2.42 6.65 3.36
C THR A 45 1.09 5.96 3.04
N LEU A 46 0.39 5.46 4.05
CA LEU A 46 -0.91 4.82 3.88
C LEU A 46 -1.97 5.80 3.37
N THR A 47 -2.05 7.01 3.93
CA THR A 47 -2.98 8.06 3.45
C THR A 47 -2.71 8.40 1.98
N ARG A 48 -1.44 8.55 1.59
CA ARG A 48 -1.09 8.83 0.20
C ARG A 48 -1.42 7.66 -0.74
N LEU A 49 -1.19 6.42 -0.30
CA LEU A 49 -1.63 5.22 -1.03
C LEU A 49 -3.14 5.23 -1.25
N CYS A 50 -3.93 5.55 -0.22
CA CYS A 50 -5.39 5.64 -0.36
C CYS A 50 -5.81 6.68 -1.41
N VAL A 51 -5.14 7.84 -1.44
CA VAL A 51 -5.41 8.88 -2.43
C VAL A 51 -5.06 8.41 -3.84
N ILE A 52 -3.87 7.84 -4.06
CA ILE A 52 -3.41 7.37 -5.37
C ILE A 52 -4.31 6.25 -5.90
N LEU A 53 -4.68 5.31 -5.02
CA LEU A 53 -5.46 4.12 -5.34
C LEU A 53 -6.98 4.35 -5.25
N LYS A 54 -7.42 5.56 -4.90
CA LYS A 54 -8.84 5.92 -4.69
C LYS A 54 -9.56 4.99 -3.72
N LEU A 55 -8.87 4.60 -2.65
CA LEU A 55 -9.41 3.77 -1.59
C LEU A 55 -10.00 4.61 -0.47
N ASP A 56 -11.10 4.12 0.10
CA ASP A 56 -11.63 4.61 1.36
C ASP A 56 -10.81 4.00 2.51
N PRO A 57 -10.11 4.82 3.34
CA PRO A 57 -9.32 4.30 4.46
C PRO A 57 -10.16 3.53 5.49
N ASP A 58 -11.46 3.85 5.62
CA ASP A 58 -12.36 3.16 6.55
C ASP A 58 -12.77 1.76 6.05
N ALA A 59 -12.57 1.48 4.75
CA ALA A 59 -12.85 0.19 4.12
C ALA A 59 -11.62 -0.73 4.04
N LEU A 60 -10.47 -0.29 4.53
CA LEU A 60 -9.25 -1.10 4.50
C LEU A 60 -9.29 -2.24 5.53
N PRO A 61 -8.85 -3.45 5.15
CA PRO A 61 -8.75 -4.55 6.10
C PRO A 61 -7.68 -4.25 7.15
N GLU A 62 -7.90 -4.75 8.36
CA GLU A 62 -7.03 -4.51 9.50
C GLU A 62 -5.55 -4.86 9.23
N LEU A 63 -4.69 -4.09 9.86
CA LEU A 63 -3.25 -4.32 9.87
C LEU A 63 -2.96 -5.68 10.53
N PRO A 64 -2.01 -6.47 9.99
CA PRO A 64 -1.54 -7.62 10.74
C PRO A 64 -1.03 -7.15 12.11
N GLU A 65 -1.47 -7.82 13.18
CA GLU A 65 -0.88 -7.60 14.50
C GLU A 65 0.64 -7.73 14.36
N MET A 66 1.36 -6.70 14.79
CA MET A 66 2.81 -6.84 14.91
C MET A 66 3.02 -7.88 15.98
N SER A 67 3.38 -9.11 15.58
CA SER A 67 3.93 -10.06 16.52
C SER A 67 5.25 -9.47 17.00
N ASP A 68 5.38 -9.27 18.32
CA ASP A 68 6.60 -8.83 19.00
C ASP A 68 7.84 -9.66 18.60
#